data_AF-A0A4Y2SPQ5-F1
#
_entry.id   AF-A0A4Y2SPQ5-F1
#
_cell.length_a   1.000
_cell.length_b   1.000
_cell.length_c   1.000
_cell.angle_alpha   90.00
_cell.angle_beta   90.00
_cell.angle_gamma   90.00
#
_symmetry.space_group_name_H-M   'P 1'
#
loop_
_entity.id
_entity.type
_entity.pdbx_description
1 polymer ?
#
loop_
_entity_poly.entity_id
_entity_poly.type
_entity_poly.pdbx_seq_one_letter_code
_entity_poly.pdbx_strand_id
1 'polypeptide(L)'
;MYYPKLLTYEGIELKSTGQVHTRMRWKLLEAIDRAGLREAGQVPAASSWILVGTPLMTGRNYISSAQLRLNTLYSRSRAARGRSTNHQCYRGCPQPETLNHMLQVCYSTHTPRVTRHKIVVYLQRGAEERGFTVNKEPQFETSVGLLKHNLVLYRPDSTTVLDV
;
A
#
# COMPACT_ATOMS: atom_id res chain seq x y z
N MET A 1 -30.07 36.36 5.25
CA MET A 1 -28.69 36.08 5.72
C MET A 1 -28.59 34.60 5.99
N TYR A 2 -28.01 33.82 5.06
CA TYR A 2 -27.94 32.36 5.18
C TYR A 2 -26.66 32.02 5.94
N TYR A 3 -26.76 31.75 7.25
CA TYR A 3 -25.61 31.24 8.00
C TYR A 3 -25.39 29.79 7.58
N PRO A 4 -24.22 29.41 7.01
CA PRO A 4 -23.94 28.02 6.74
C PRO A 4 -23.97 27.28 8.08
N LYS A 5 -24.86 26.27 8.19
CA LYS A 5 -24.95 25.41 9.37
C LYS A 5 -23.56 24.82 9.61
N LEU A 6 -22.92 25.20 10.72
CA LEU A 6 -21.66 24.60 11.16
C LEU A 6 -21.91 23.10 11.35
N LEU A 7 -21.12 22.28 10.66
CA LEU A 7 -21.27 20.84 10.72
C LEU A 7 -20.56 20.34 11.98
N THR A 8 -21.31 19.99 13.01
CA THR A 8 -20.78 19.31 14.20
C THR A 8 -20.67 17.82 13.93
N TYR A 9 -19.48 17.27 14.08
CA TYR A 9 -19.23 15.84 13.86
C TYR A 9 -18.35 15.28 14.99
N GLU A 10 -18.88 14.28 15.72
CA GLU A 10 -18.23 13.69 16.90
C GLU A 10 -17.78 14.75 17.94
N GLY A 11 -18.61 15.78 18.18
CA GLY A 11 -18.33 16.84 19.15
C GLY A 11 -17.37 17.94 18.68
N ILE A 12 -16.86 17.87 17.44
CA ILE A 12 -15.98 18.89 16.86
C ILE A 12 -16.78 19.78 15.90
N GLU A 13 -16.72 21.10 16.09
CA GLU A 13 -17.25 22.08 15.14
C GLU A 13 -16.34 22.20 13.91
N LEU A 14 -16.85 21.83 12.74
CA LEU A 14 -16.18 22.04 11.46
C LEU A 14 -16.59 23.40 10.90
N LYS A 15 -15.67 24.38 11.00
CA LYS A 15 -15.87 25.79 10.64
C LYS A 15 -15.47 26.12 9.20
N SER A 16 -14.78 25.21 8.52
CA SER A 16 -14.39 25.40 7.12
C SER A 16 -14.48 24.12 6.28
N THR A 17 -14.63 24.30 4.97
CA THR A 17 -14.56 23.21 3.99
C THR A 17 -13.26 22.41 4.09
N GLY A 18 -12.14 23.10 4.39
CA GLY A 18 -10.85 22.44 4.63
C GLY A 18 -10.87 21.50 5.82
N GLN A 19 -11.49 21.89 6.93
CA GLN A 19 -11.65 21.03 8.11
C GLN A 19 -12.53 19.81 7.80
N VAL A 20 -13.59 19.98 7.01
CA VAL A 20 -14.43 18.87 6.53
C VAL A 20 -13.61 17.89 5.69
N HIS A 21 -12.83 18.36 4.71
CA HIS A 21 -12.00 17.49 3.88
C HIS A 21 -10.93 16.74 4.70
N THR A 22 -10.25 17.43 5.63
CA THR A 22 -9.28 16.77 6.52
C THR A 22 -9.95 15.70 7.35
N ARG A 23 -11.13 15.96 7.92
CA ARG A 23 -11.86 14.98 8.72
C ARG A 23 -12.31 13.76 7.90
N MET A 24 -12.86 14.00 6.71
CA MET A 24 -13.25 12.93 5.79
C MET A 24 -12.04 12.09 5.36
N ARG A 25 -10.88 12.71 5.13
CA ARG A 25 -9.62 12.00 4.86
C ARG A 25 -9.25 11.07 6.02
N TRP A 26 -9.31 11.54 7.27
CA TRP A 26 -9.02 10.70 8.44
C TRP A 26 -9.97 9.52 8.57
N LYS A 27 -11.28 9.75 8.46
CA LYS A 27 -12.30 8.67 8.49
C LYS A 27 -12.08 7.66 7.37
N LEU A 28 -11.68 8.12 6.20
CA LEU A 28 -11.36 7.24 5.10
C LEU A 28 -10.14 6.37 5.39
N LEU A 29 -9.09 6.91 6.02
CA LEU A 29 -7.90 6.17 6.48
C LEU A 29 -8.17 5.21 7.66
N GLU A 30 -9.25 5.40 8.39
CA GLU A 30 -9.76 4.45 9.40
C GLU A 30 -10.53 3.28 8.76
N ALA A 31 -11.16 3.50 7.61
CA ALA A 31 -11.88 2.45 6.91
C ALA A 31 -10.93 1.35 6.38
N ILE A 32 -11.44 0.11 6.32
CA ILE A 32 -10.73 -1.07 5.78
C ILE A 32 -10.08 -0.77 4.42
N ASP A 33 -10.76 0.03 3.58
CA ASP A 33 -10.33 0.38 2.24
C ASP A 33 -9.11 1.31 2.18
N ARG A 34 -8.81 2.11 3.21
CA ARG A 34 -7.58 2.94 3.20
C ARG A 34 -6.71 2.80 4.44
N ALA A 35 -7.04 1.89 5.35
CA ALA A 35 -6.16 1.53 6.47
C ALA A 35 -4.74 1.18 5.97
N GLY A 36 -4.64 0.42 4.88
CA GLY A 36 -3.35 0.08 4.25
C GLY A 36 -2.65 1.20 3.47
N LEU A 37 -3.24 2.40 3.39
CA LEU A 37 -2.70 3.54 2.63
C LEU A 37 -2.26 4.71 3.52
N ARG A 38 -2.27 4.54 4.85
CA ARG A 38 -1.87 5.58 5.82
C ARG A 38 -0.48 6.13 5.54
N GLU A 39 0.45 5.22 5.24
CA GLU A 39 1.86 5.52 5.00
C GLU A 39 2.17 5.70 3.50
N ALA A 40 1.20 5.48 2.61
CA ALA A 40 1.45 5.56 1.17
C ALA A 40 1.92 6.95 0.71
N GLY A 41 1.57 8.01 1.46
CA GLY A 41 2.05 9.37 1.23
C GLY A 41 3.51 9.62 1.63
N GLN A 42 4.11 8.77 2.47
CA GLN A 42 5.50 8.88 2.88
C GLN A 42 6.47 8.42 1.79
N VAL A 43 6.00 7.58 0.85
CA VAL A 43 6.80 7.08 -0.27
C VAL A 43 6.08 7.35 -1.60
N PRO A 44 6.02 8.61 -2.09
CA PRO A 44 5.34 8.96 -3.33
C PRO A 44 5.86 8.21 -4.55
N ALA A 45 7.17 7.89 -4.57
CA ALA A 45 7.81 7.14 -5.64
C ALA A 45 7.18 5.75 -5.86
N ALA A 46 6.64 5.10 -4.82
CA ALA A 46 5.99 3.81 -4.95
C ALA A 46 4.61 3.88 -5.65
N SER A 47 4.02 5.08 -5.78
CA SER A 47 2.77 5.32 -6.49
C SER A 47 2.94 6.07 -7.83
N SER A 48 4.15 6.50 -8.18
CA SER A 48 4.38 7.39 -9.33
C SER A 48 3.96 6.78 -10.67
N TRP A 49 4.10 5.45 -10.79
CA TRP A 49 3.71 4.69 -11.98
C TRP A 49 2.22 4.80 -12.32
N ILE A 50 1.36 5.18 -11.38
CA ILE A 50 -0.07 5.42 -11.63
C ILE A 50 -0.26 6.66 -12.53
N LEU A 51 0.56 7.70 -12.36
CA LEU A 51 0.43 8.95 -13.12
C LEU A 51 1.21 8.90 -14.42
N VAL A 52 2.42 8.33 -14.39
CA VAL A 52 3.33 8.28 -15.54
C VAL A 52 2.95 7.16 -16.51
N GLY A 53 2.18 6.17 -16.03
CA GLY A 53 1.93 4.93 -16.75
C GLY A 53 3.19 4.07 -16.84
N THR A 54 3.03 2.84 -17.32
CA THR A 54 4.16 1.97 -17.66
C THR A 54 3.89 1.26 -18.98
N PRO A 55 4.77 1.40 -19.98
CA PRO A 55 4.57 0.81 -21.31
C PRO A 55 4.61 -0.74 -21.29
N LEU A 56 5.06 -1.33 -20.18
CA LEU A 56 5.19 -2.78 -20.02
C LEU A 56 3.89 -3.46 -19.56
N MET A 57 2.83 -2.70 -19.23
CA MET A 57 1.59 -3.25 -18.71
C MET A 57 0.46 -3.15 -19.73
N THR A 58 -0.26 -4.27 -19.93
CA THR A 58 -1.55 -4.23 -20.61
C THR A 58 -2.55 -3.38 -19.84
N GLY A 59 -3.55 -2.80 -20.51
CA GLY A 59 -4.59 -2.00 -19.85
C GLY A 59 -5.31 -2.76 -18.72
N ARG A 60 -5.54 -4.07 -18.89
CA ARG A 60 -6.10 -4.94 -17.84
C ARG A 60 -5.18 -5.00 -16.62
N ASN A 61 -3.89 -5.24 -16.82
CA ASN A 61 -2.95 -5.34 -15.70
C ASN A 61 -2.78 -3.98 -15.02
N TYR A 62 -2.77 -2.88 -15.77
CA TYR A 62 -2.73 -1.53 -15.23
C TYR A 62 -3.92 -1.28 -14.29
N ILE A 63 -5.15 -1.58 -14.74
CA ILE A 63 -6.36 -1.43 -13.92
C ILE A 63 -6.29 -2.29 -12.65
N SER A 64 -5.92 -3.57 -12.78
CA SER A 64 -5.80 -4.46 -11.63
C SER A 64 -4.74 -4.01 -10.63
N SER A 65 -3.57 -3.55 -11.10
CA SER A 65 -2.53 -3.02 -10.22
C SER A 65 -2.96 -1.70 -9.57
N ALA A 66 -3.70 -0.85 -10.29
CA ALA A 66 -4.22 0.39 -9.71
C ALA A 66 -5.23 0.09 -8.61
N GLN A 67 -6.11 -0.90 -8.84
CA GLN A 67 -7.05 -1.39 -7.83
C GLN A 67 -6.32 -2.00 -6.63
N LEU A 68 -5.24 -2.74 -6.86
CA LEU A 68 -4.39 -3.29 -5.81
C LEU A 68 -3.77 -2.17 -4.96
N ARG A 69 -3.13 -1.19 -5.62
CA ARG A 69 -2.44 -0.07 -4.96
C ARG A 69 -3.40 0.87 -4.24
N LEU A 70 -4.62 1.04 -4.73
CA LEU A 70 -5.67 1.85 -4.09
C LEU A 70 -6.50 1.06 -3.07
N ASN A 71 -6.17 -0.22 -2.84
CA ASN A 71 -6.91 -1.13 -1.95
C ASN A 71 -8.42 -1.19 -2.29
N THR A 72 -8.70 -1.21 -3.61
CA THR A 72 -10.04 -1.32 -4.19
C THR A 72 -10.30 -2.63 -4.90
N LEU A 73 -9.30 -3.51 -4.98
CA LEU A 73 -9.48 -4.87 -5.48
C LEU A 73 -10.53 -5.60 -4.63
N TYR A 74 -11.30 -6.48 -5.29
CA TYR A 74 -12.35 -7.25 -4.64
C TYR A 74 -11.82 -8.03 -3.44
N SER A 75 -12.56 -7.97 -2.33
CA SER A 75 -12.42 -8.81 -1.16
C SER A 75 -13.78 -8.95 -0.49
N ARG A 76 -14.05 -10.05 0.24
CA ARG A 76 -15.34 -10.22 0.92
C ARG A 76 -15.61 -9.13 1.95
N SER A 77 -14.59 -8.62 2.65
CA SER A 77 -14.77 -7.49 3.58
C SER A 77 -15.25 -6.22 2.85
N ARG A 78 -14.75 -5.99 1.63
CA ARG A 78 -15.22 -4.89 0.77
C ARG A 78 -16.64 -5.13 0.25
N ALA A 79 -16.96 -6.35 -0.18
CA ALA A 79 -18.27 -6.71 -0.71
C ALA A 79 -19.39 -6.73 0.36
N ALA A 80 -19.02 -6.99 1.62
CA ALA A 80 -19.91 -7.03 2.78
C ALA A 80 -20.19 -5.64 3.39
N ARG A 81 -19.59 -4.57 2.87
CA ARG A 81 -19.84 -3.22 3.40
C ARG A 81 -21.32 -2.86 3.33
N GLY A 82 -21.85 -2.37 4.45
CA GLY A 82 -23.26 -1.98 4.59
C GLY A 82 -24.23 -3.16 4.47
N ARG A 83 -23.74 -4.41 4.58
CA ARG A 83 -24.53 -5.63 4.42
C ARG A 83 -24.19 -6.61 5.54
N SER A 84 -25.17 -7.40 5.95
CA SER A 84 -24.97 -8.50 6.91
C SER A 84 -24.54 -9.78 6.18
N THR A 85 -23.46 -9.72 5.42
CA THR A 85 -22.91 -10.88 4.70
C THR A 85 -21.58 -11.35 5.28
N ASN A 86 -21.23 -12.61 5.01
CA ASN A 86 -19.98 -13.18 5.48
C ASN A 86 -18.77 -12.45 4.87
N HIS A 87 -17.92 -11.89 5.73
CA HIS A 87 -16.70 -11.18 5.37
C HIS A 87 -15.42 -11.97 5.68
N GLN A 88 -15.54 -13.22 6.16
CA GLN A 88 -14.40 -14.08 6.49
C GLN A 88 -13.70 -14.61 5.24
N CYS A 89 -12.41 -14.92 5.41
CA CYS A 89 -11.58 -15.53 4.38
C CYS A 89 -12.26 -16.72 3.70
N TYR A 90 -12.40 -16.66 2.37
CA TYR A 90 -12.93 -17.78 1.58
C TYR A 90 -12.11 -19.05 1.69
N ARG A 91 -10.81 -18.91 1.93
CA ARG A 91 -9.86 -20.01 2.08
C ARG A 91 -9.85 -20.59 3.50
N GLY A 92 -10.69 -20.09 4.43
CA GLY A 92 -10.81 -20.66 5.77
C GLY A 92 -9.80 -20.17 6.79
N CYS A 93 -9.11 -19.05 6.54
CA CYS A 93 -8.34 -18.38 7.59
C CYS A 93 -9.29 -17.81 8.66
N PRO A 94 -8.91 -17.82 9.96
CA PRO A 94 -9.74 -17.28 11.05
C PRO A 94 -9.64 -15.75 11.12
N GLN A 95 -9.72 -15.07 9.98
CA GLN A 95 -9.63 -13.61 9.86
C GLN A 95 -10.53 -13.09 8.72
N PRO A 96 -11.02 -11.83 8.82
CA PRO A 96 -11.68 -11.15 7.73
C PRO A 96 -10.87 -11.17 6.43
N GLU A 97 -11.53 -11.42 5.30
CA GLU A 97 -10.91 -11.36 3.99
C GLU A 97 -10.72 -9.89 3.59
N THR A 98 -9.59 -9.33 3.98
CA THR A 98 -9.14 -8.01 3.51
C THR A 98 -8.03 -8.21 2.47
N LEU A 99 -7.71 -7.15 1.72
CA LEU A 99 -6.58 -7.21 0.79
C LEU A 99 -5.26 -7.43 1.53
N ASN A 100 -5.06 -6.79 2.70
CA ASN A 100 -3.90 -7.03 3.54
C ASN A 100 -3.79 -8.50 3.96
N HIS A 101 -4.90 -9.09 4.43
CA HIS A 101 -4.96 -10.50 4.73
C HIS A 101 -4.58 -11.35 3.51
N MET A 102 -5.19 -11.12 2.33
CA MET A 102 -4.90 -11.90 1.13
C MET A 102 -3.45 -11.76 0.66
N LEU A 103 -2.85 -10.57 0.76
CA LEU A 103 -1.52 -10.29 0.24
C LEU A 103 -0.37 -10.59 1.20
N GLN A 104 -0.61 -10.57 2.51
CA GLN A 104 0.45 -10.68 3.52
C GLN A 104 0.32 -11.92 4.40
N VAL A 105 -0.92 -12.34 4.72
CA VAL A 105 -1.17 -13.34 5.78
C VAL A 105 -1.65 -14.68 5.21
N CYS A 106 -2.66 -14.65 4.34
CA CYS A 106 -3.41 -15.83 3.88
C CYS A 106 -2.50 -16.97 3.41
N TYR A 107 -2.67 -18.18 3.94
CA TYR A 107 -1.83 -19.31 3.55
C TYR A 107 -1.95 -19.63 2.04
N SER A 108 -3.11 -19.38 1.43
CA SER A 108 -3.35 -19.68 0.02
C SER A 108 -2.46 -18.88 -0.94
N THR A 109 -1.93 -17.74 -0.51
CA THR A 109 -1.05 -16.89 -1.31
C THR A 109 0.40 -17.01 -0.88
N HIS A 110 0.73 -17.91 0.05
CA HIS A 110 2.10 -18.11 0.54
C HIS A 110 3.10 -18.35 -0.61
N THR A 111 2.84 -19.33 -1.48
CA THR A 111 3.74 -19.65 -2.60
C THR A 111 3.92 -18.47 -3.57
N PRO A 112 2.86 -17.79 -4.03
CA PRO A 112 2.99 -16.55 -4.79
C PRO A 112 3.79 -15.45 -4.06
N ARG A 113 3.60 -15.26 -2.75
CA ARG A 113 4.35 -14.27 -1.95
C ARG A 113 5.85 -14.56 -1.96
N VAL A 114 6.23 -15.81 -1.71
CA VAL A 114 7.63 -16.25 -1.77
C VAL A 114 8.19 -16.10 -3.19
N THR A 115 7.39 -16.39 -4.20
CA THR A 115 7.80 -16.27 -5.61
C THR A 115 8.00 -14.81 -6.03
N ARG A 116 7.20 -13.88 -5.50
CA ARG A 116 7.36 -12.43 -5.73
C ARG A 116 8.76 -11.96 -5.36
N HIS A 117 9.37 -12.51 -4.31
CA HIS A 117 10.72 -12.18 -3.88
C HIS A 117 11.77 -12.43 -4.97
N LYS A 118 11.51 -13.33 -5.94
CA LYS A 118 12.41 -13.54 -7.08
C LYS A 118 12.59 -12.29 -7.95
N ILE A 119 11.67 -11.31 -7.88
CA ILE A 119 11.81 -10.04 -8.60
C ILE A 119 13.04 -9.24 -8.14
N VAL A 120 13.51 -9.44 -6.90
CA VAL A 120 14.70 -8.79 -6.34
C VAL A 120 15.92 -8.97 -7.24
N VAL A 121 16.07 -10.15 -7.85
CA VAL A 121 17.18 -10.44 -8.77
C VAL A 121 17.09 -9.57 -10.04
N TYR A 122 15.89 -9.37 -10.58
CA TYR A 122 15.69 -8.53 -11.76
C TYR A 122 15.89 -7.05 -11.44
N LEU A 123 15.45 -6.60 -10.25
CA LEU A 123 15.64 -5.23 -9.78
C LEU A 123 17.14 -4.93 -9.56
N GLN A 124 17.88 -5.87 -8.95
CA GLN A 124 19.32 -5.77 -8.80
C GLN A 124 20.00 -5.57 -10.16
N ARG A 125 19.77 -6.49 -11.11
CA ARG A 125 20.41 -6.40 -12.43
C ARG A 125 20.09 -5.08 -13.13
N GLY A 126 18.83 -4.66 -13.11
CA GLY A 126 18.43 -3.38 -13.69
C GLY A 126 19.06 -2.16 -12.99
N ALA A 127 19.32 -2.23 -11.69
CA ALA A 127 20.00 -1.16 -10.96
C ALA A 127 21.50 -1.12 -11.29
N GLU A 128 22.16 -2.27 -11.34
CA GLU A 128 23.57 -2.40 -11.74
C GLU A 128 23.81 -1.92 -13.17
N GLU A 129 22.94 -2.27 -14.13
CA GLU A 129 22.98 -1.78 -15.51
C GLU A 129 22.87 -0.25 -15.59
N ARG A 130 22.21 0.37 -14.60
CA ARG A 130 22.11 1.84 -14.50
C ARG A 130 23.29 2.44 -13.74
N GLY A 131 24.25 1.66 -13.26
CA GLY A 131 25.42 2.13 -12.52
C GLY A 131 25.17 2.36 -11.03
N PHE A 132 24.19 1.68 -10.42
CA PHE A 132 24.12 1.57 -8.96
C PHE A 132 25.00 0.43 -8.46
N THR A 133 25.64 0.61 -7.32
CA THR A 133 26.15 -0.51 -6.51
C THR A 133 24.99 -1.05 -5.68
N VAL A 134 24.75 -2.36 -5.69
CA VAL A 134 23.58 -2.97 -5.03
C VAL A 134 24.01 -3.93 -3.94
N ASN A 135 23.58 -3.68 -2.71
CA ASN A 135 23.68 -4.64 -1.60
C ASN A 135 22.35 -5.40 -1.51
N LYS A 136 22.40 -6.72 -1.72
CA LYS A 136 21.25 -7.61 -1.63
C LYS A 136 21.12 -8.21 -0.23
N GLU A 137 19.89 -8.20 0.28
CA GLU A 137 19.53 -8.69 1.61
C GLU A 137 20.44 -8.18 2.75
N PRO A 138 20.83 -6.88 2.78
CA PRO A 138 21.74 -6.39 3.80
C PRO A 138 21.05 -6.37 5.16
N GLN A 139 21.89 -6.57 6.17
CA GLN A 139 21.50 -6.48 7.57
C GLN A 139 22.33 -5.38 8.23
N PHE A 140 21.67 -4.41 8.83
CA PHE A 140 22.31 -3.30 9.50
C PHE A 140 21.99 -3.35 10.99
N GLU A 141 23.02 -3.44 11.82
CA GLU A 141 22.89 -3.21 13.24
C GLU A 141 22.77 -1.71 13.50
N THR A 142 21.67 -1.31 14.12
CA THR A 142 21.39 0.09 14.45
C THR A 142 21.03 0.22 15.92
N SER A 143 20.95 1.45 16.44
CA SER A 143 20.52 1.72 17.82
C SER A 143 19.08 1.25 18.11
N VAL A 144 18.26 1.06 17.07
CA VAL A 144 16.87 0.55 17.17
C VAL A 144 16.78 -0.96 16.92
N GLY A 145 17.91 -1.63 16.69
CA GLY A 145 18.00 -3.07 16.45
C GLY A 145 18.48 -3.44 15.05
N LEU A 146 18.33 -4.73 14.71
CA LEU A 146 18.73 -5.28 13.41
C LEU A 146 17.68 -4.94 12.34
N LEU A 147 18.05 -4.12 11.37
CA LEU A 147 17.22 -3.81 10.22
C LEU A 147 17.60 -4.71 9.05
N LYS A 148 16.61 -5.41 8.48
CA LYS A 148 16.76 -6.26 7.30
C LYS A 148 16.02 -5.63 6.14
N HIS A 149 16.72 -5.39 5.04
CA HIS A 149 16.14 -4.84 3.82
C HIS A 149 16.36 -5.78 2.65
N ASN A 150 15.53 -5.71 1.62
CA ASN A 150 15.68 -6.58 0.44
C ASN A 150 16.81 -6.11 -0.48
N LEU A 151 16.88 -4.81 -0.78
CA LEU A 151 17.96 -4.19 -1.54
C LEU A 151 18.30 -2.81 -0.98
N VAL A 152 19.58 -2.48 -0.97
CA VAL A 152 20.05 -1.09 -0.81
C VAL A 152 20.94 -0.73 -1.98
N LEU A 153 20.54 0.33 -2.68
CA LEU A 153 21.16 0.82 -3.91
C LEU A 153 21.95 2.07 -3.57
N TYR A 154 23.20 2.09 -3.99
CA TYR A 154 24.14 3.16 -3.72
C TYR A 154 24.65 3.77 -5.00
N ARG A 155 24.77 5.10 -4.98
CA ARG A 155 25.54 5.93 -5.89
C ARG A 155 26.22 7.05 -5.06
N PRO A 156 27.22 7.73 -5.63
CA PRO A 156 27.93 8.79 -4.92
C PRO A 156 27.02 9.90 -4.36
N ASP A 157 25.89 10.15 -5.00
CA ASP A 157 24.93 11.22 -4.69
C ASP A 157 23.66 10.75 -3.96
N SER A 158 23.42 9.44 -3.89
CA SER A 158 22.13 8.91 -3.48
C SER A 158 22.20 7.49 -2.92
N THR A 159 21.37 7.24 -1.91
CA THR A 159 21.13 5.90 -1.36
C THR A 159 19.63 5.64 -1.34
N THR A 160 19.21 4.49 -1.87
CA THR A 160 17.79 4.09 -1.93
C THR A 160 17.62 2.71 -1.34
N VAL A 161 16.70 2.57 -0.39
CA VAL A 161 16.28 1.28 0.16
C VAL A 161 15.05 0.80 -0.61
N LEU A 162 15.07 -0.43 -1.13
CA LEU A 162 13.93 -1.07 -1.78
C LEU A 162 13.50 -2.31 -0.99
N ASP A 163 12.21 -2.36 -0.69
CA ASP A 163 11.55 -3.49 -0.04
C ASP A 163 10.43 -4.01 -0.96
N VAL A 164 10.38 -5.33 -1.16
CA VAL A 164 9.55 -6.01 -2.16
C VAL A 164 8.41 -6.77 -1.51
#